data_AF-A0A369Q6D6-F1
#
_entry.id   AF-A0A369Q6D6-F1
#
_cell.length_a   1.000
_cell.length_b   1.000
_cell.length_c   1.000
_cell.angle_alpha   90.00
_cell.angle_beta   90.00
_cell.angle_gamma   90.00
#
_symmetry.space_group_name_H-M   'P 1'
#
loop_
_entity.id
_entity.type
_entity.pdbx_description
1 polymer ?
#
loop_
_entity_poly.entity_id
_entity_poly.type
_entity_poly.pdbx_seq_one_letter_code
_entity_poly.pdbx_strand_id
1 'polypeptide(L)' 'MDGFEFLKAYEQLELAQRQSVIIIMLTTSLNPQDIEKVEQANITGLLNKPLTEAALKSILAEHFEA' A
#
# COMPACT_ATOMS: atom_id res chain seq x y z
N MET A 1 7.29 12.09 8.11
CA MET A 1 6.66 10.78 7.86
C MET A 1 5.88 10.86 6.56
N ASP A 2 6.51 10.41 5.48
CA ASP A 2 5.87 10.11 4.20
C ASP A 2 5.48 8.62 4.10
N GLY A 3 4.99 8.19 2.93
CA GLY A 3 4.60 6.80 2.69
C GLY A 3 5.75 5.80 2.82
N PHE A 4 6.97 6.15 2.38
CA PHE A 4 8.13 5.25 2.48
C PHE A 4 8.67 5.18 3.91
N GLU A 5 8.68 6.31 4.61
CA GLU A 5 9.03 6.35 6.04
C GLU A 5 8.04 5.51 6.87
N PHE A 6 6.74 5.55 6.53
CA PHE A 6 5.73 4.68 7.15
C PHE A 6 6.03 3.19 6.89
N LEU A 7 6.30 2.80 5.64
CA LEU A 7 6.60 1.40 5.29
C LEU A 7 7.80 0.88 6.06
N LYS A 8 8.87 1.67 6.14
CA LYS A 8 10.07 1.31 6.92
C LYS A 8 9.77 1.15 8.41
N ALA A 9 8.94 2.01 8.99
CA ALA A 9 8.54 1.90 10.40
C ALA A 9 7.62 0.70 10.63
N TYR A 10 6.68 0.44 9.72
CA TYR A 10 5.78 -0.72 9.75
C TYR A 10 6.56 -2.04 9.69
N GLU A 11 7.60 -2.10 8.86
CA GLU A 11 8.54 -3.21 8.75
C GLU A 11 9.40 -3.45 10.00
N GLN A 12 9.28 -2.64 11.05
CA GLN A 12 9.94 -2.85 12.34
C GLN A 12 9.00 -3.43 13.42
N LEU A 13 7.67 -3.43 13.19
CA LEU A 13 6.69 -3.95 14.15
C LEU A 13 6.77 -5.48 14.29
N GLU A 14 6.35 -6.08 15.39
CA GLU A 14 6.38 -7.54 15.50
C GLU A 14 5.40 -8.20 14.50
N LEU A 15 5.71 -9.39 14.00
CA LEU A 15 4.85 -10.09 13.02
C LEU A 15 3.40 -10.24 13.50
N ALA A 16 3.20 -10.51 14.80
CA ALA A 16 1.88 -10.60 15.41
C ALA A 16 1.06 -9.29 15.27
N GLN A 17 1.73 -8.14 15.19
CA GLN A 17 1.11 -6.83 14.99
C GLN A 17 0.86 -6.51 13.52
N ARG A 18 1.48 -7.25 12.60
CA ARG A 18 1.33 -7.10 11.15
C ARG A 18 0.31 -8.04 10.53
N GLN A 19 -0.15 -9.04 11.29
CA GLN A 19 -1.13 -10.00 10.80
C GLN A 19 -2.44 -9.28 10.48
N SER A 20 -2.96 -9.53 9.28
CA SER A 20 -4.27 -9.04 8.80
C SER A 20 -4.36 -7.56 8.41
N VAL A 21 -3.24 -6.87 8.15
CA VAL A 21 -3.25 -5.50 7.60
C VAL A 21 -3.02 -5.51 6.09
N ILE A 22 -3.90 -4.84 5.35
CA ILE A 22 -3.77 -4.59 3.91
C ILE A 22 -3.21 -3.18 3.71
N ILE A 23 -2.08 -3.08 2.99
CA ILE A 23 -1.42 -1.80 2.71
C ILE A 23 -1.47 -1.55 1.21
N ILE A 24 -2.13 -0.45 0.82
CA ILE A 24 -2.16 0.01 -0.57
C ILE A 24 -1.54 1.41 -0.65
N MET A 25 -0.52 1.55 -1.51
CA MET A 25 0.14 2.83 -1.74
C MET A 25 -0.56 3.61 -2.85
N LEU A 26 -0.78 4.91 -2.64
CA LEU A 26 -1.42 5.79 -3.60
C LEU A 26 -0.44 6.86 -4.10
N THR A 27 -0.05 6.80 -5.38
CA THR A 27 1.02 7.64 -5.95
C THR A 27 0.56 8.49 -7.15
N THR A 28 1.22 9.63 -7.36
CA THR A 28 1.19 10.39 -8.64
C THR A 28 2.48 10.22 -9.44
N SER A 29 3.49 9.62 -8.81
CA SER A 29 4.83 9.45 -9.38
C SER A 29 4.81 8.25 -10.33
N LEU A 30 5.20 8.50 -11.58
CA LEU A 30 5.57 7.46 -12.54
C LEU A 30 7.09 7.25 -12.55
N ASN A 31 7.81 7.76 -11.53
CA ASN A 31 9.25 7.59 -11.44
C ASN A 31 9.56 6.09 -11.23
N PRO A 32 10.31 5.46 -12.14
CA PRO A 32 10.66 4.05 -12.02
C PRO A 32 11.35 3.70 -10.70
N GLN A 33 12.14 4.62 -10.14
CA GLN A 33 12.82 4.41 -8.85
C GLN A 33 11.84 4.33 -7.68
N ASP A 34 10.74 5.05 -7.73
CA ASP A 34 9.71 4.99 -6.69
C ASP A 34 8.92 3.69 -6.83
N ILE A 35 8.67 3.24 -8.06
CA ILE A 35 8.01 1.95 -8.34
C ILE A 35 8.87 0.79 -7.82
N GLU A 36 10.18 0.77 -8.12
CA GLU A 36 11.08 -0.27 -7.60
C GLU A 36 11.08 -0.34 -6.06
N LYS A 37 11.09 0.83 -5.37
CA LYS A 37 11.03 0.85 -3.90
C LYS A 37 9.73 0.27 -3.36
N VAL A 38 8.62 0.52 -4.06
CA VAL A 38 7.29 0.00 -3.71
C VAL A 38 7.23 -1.50 -3.95
N GLU A 39 7.77 -2.00 -5.07
CA GLU A 39 7.84 -3.43 -5.38
C GLU A 39 8.70 -4.22 -4.39
N GLN A 40 9.73 -3.58 -3.84
CA GLN A 40 10.56 -4.17 -2.79
C GLN A 40 9.92 -4.11 -1.40
N ALA A 41 8.91 -3.26 -1.20
CA ALA A 41 8.21 -3.14 0.06
C ALA A 41 7.13 -4.24 0.19
N ASN A 42 6.93 -4.74 1.41
CA ASN A 42 5.92 -5.75 1.67
C ASN A 42 4.49 -5.15 1.75
N ILE A 43 4.00 -4.66 0.61
CA ILE A 43 2.67 -4.07 0.48
C ILE A 43 1.73 -4.94 -0.35
N THR A 44 0.43 -4.70 -0.24
CA THR A 44 -0.62 -5.45 -0.94
C THR A 44 -0.89 -4.92 -2.34
N GLY A 45 -0.72 -3.61 -2.58
CA GLY A 45 -0.98 -3.04 -3.91
C GLY A 45 -0.56 -1.59 -4.08
N LEU A 46 -0.59 -1.13 -5.34
CA LEU A 46 -0.30 0.24 -5.76
C LEU A 46 -1.45 0.80 -6.59
N LEU A 47 -1.80 2.06 -6.34
CA LEU A 47 -2.81 2.81 -7.08
C LEU A 47 -2.30 4.18 -7.50
N ASN A 48 -2.80 4.66 -8.64
CA ASN A 48 -2.58 6.03 -9.08
C ASN A 48 -3.60 6.98 -8.45
N LYS A 49 -3.18 8.20 -8.13
CA LYS A 49 -4.09 9.28 -7.73
C LYS A 49 -4.94 9.77 -8.92
N PRO A 50 -6.11 10.37 -8.66
CA PRO A 50 -6.77 10.45 -7.36
C PRO A 50 -7.37 9.09 -6.97
N LEU A 51 -7.54 8.87 -5.66
CA LEU A 51 -8.37 7.76 -5.20
C LEU A 51 -9.82 8.04 -5.61
N THR A 52 -10.34 7.25 -6.53
CA THR A 52 -11.74 7.34 -6.96
C THR A 52 -12.62 6.43 -6.11
N GLU A 53 -13.90 6.74 -6.00
CA GLU A 53 -14.87 5.88 -5.30
C GLU A 53 -14.93 4.48 -5.92
N ALA A 54 -14.84 4.38 -7.25
CA ALA A 54 -14.82 3.09 -7.95
C ALA A 54 -13.59 2.26 -7.55
N ALA A 55 -12.40 2.87 -7.54
CA ALA A 55 -11.18 2.18 -7.11
C ALA A 55 -11.27 1.73 -5.65
N LEU A 56 -11.80 2.56 -4.76
CA LEU A 56 -11.99 2.20 -3.35
C LEU A 56 -12.96 1.02 -3.17
N LYS A 57 -14.08 1.01 -3.91
CA LYS A 57 -15.03 -0.12 -3.88
C LYS A 57 -14.38 -1.43 -4.34
N SER A 58 -13.55 -1.39 -5.38
CA SER A 58 -12.80 -2.57 -5.83
C SER A 58 -11.85 -3.11 -4.76
N ILE A 59 -11.10 -2.23 -4.07
CA ILE A 59 -10.21 -2.61 -2.96
C ILE A 59 -10.97 -3.32 -1.85
N LEU A 60 -12.14 -2.78 -1.48
CA LEU A 60 -12.96 -3.34 -0.41
C LEU A 60 -13.49 -4.72 -0.81
N ALA A 61 -13.98 -4.87 -2.03
CA ALA A 61 -14.46 -6.15 -2.55
C ALA A 61 -13.33 -7.20 -2.66
N GLU A 62 -12.13 -6.79 -3.09
CA GLU A 62 -10.99 -7.71 -3.29
C GLU A 62 -10.43 -8.27 -1.98
N HIS A 63 -10.44 -7.46 -0.91
CA HIS A 63 -9.72 -7.82 0.31
C HIS A 63 -10.59 -8.04 1.55
N PHE A 64 -11.85 -7.61 1.55
CA PHE A 64 -12.71 -7.63 2.74
C PHE A 64 -14.09 -8.26 2.54
N GLU A 65 -14.54 -8.46 1.31
CA GLU A 65 -15.79 -9.18 1.04
C GLU A 65 -15.52 -10.68 0.90
N ALA A 66 -16.38 -11.50 1.52
CA ALA A 66 -16.30 -12.97 1.59
C ALA A 66 -17.34 -13.64 0.70
#